data_AF-A0A7C7Q7V0-F1
#
_entry.id   AF-A0A7C7Q7V0-F1
#
_cell.length_a   1.000
_cell.length_b   1.000
_cell.length_c   1.000
_cell.angle_alpha   90.00
_cell.angle_beta   90.00
_cell.angle_gamma   90.00
#
_symmetry.space_group_name_H-M   'P 1'
#
loop_
_entity.id
_entity.type
_entity.pdbx_description
1 polymer ?
#
loop_
_entity_poly.entity_id
_entity_poly.type
_entity_poly.pdbx_seq_one_letter_code
_entity_poly.pdbx_strand_id
1 'polypeptide(L)' 'GKPEDLAGAAVFLASEASDYITGQTIFVDGGWLSS' A
#
# COMPACT_ATOMS: atom_id res chain seq x y z
N GLY A 1 -7.14 -9.32 -7.17
CA GLY A 1 -7.15 -8.47 -5.98
C GLY A 1 -8.55 -8.42 -5.43
N LYS A 2 -8.72 -8.88 -4.20
CA LYS A 2 -9.91 -8.65 -3.40
C LYS A 2 -9.67 -7.41 -2.52
N PRO A 3 -10.71 -6.71 -2.04
CA PRO A 3 -10.55 -5.54 -1.18
C PRO A 3 -9.66 -5.80 0.06
N GLU A 4 -9.71 -7.03 0.59
CA GLU A 4 -8.93 -7.43 1.76
C GLU A 4 -7.42 -7.42 1.49
N ASP A 5 -7.00 -7.61 0.23
CA ASP A 5 -5.59 -7.56 -0.17
C ASP A 5 -5.02 -6.14 -0.04
N LEU A 6 -5.86 -5.09 -0.15
CA LEU A 6 -5.46 -3.67 -0.06
C LEU A 6 -5.69 -3.06 1.33
N ALA A 7 -6.49 -3.70 2.19
CA ALA A 7 -6.94 -3.12 3.45
C ALA A 7 -5.76 -2.70 4.36
N GLY A 8 -4.71 -3.54 4.46
CA GLY A 8 -3.53 -3.21 5.25
C GLY A 8 -2.77 -1.98 4.72
N ALA A 9 -2.61 -1.88 3.40
CA ALA A 9 -1.94 -0.72 2.78
C ALA A 9 -2.75 0.56 2.94
N ALA A 10 -4.09 0.48 2.85
CA ALA A 10 -4.98 1.61 3.10
C ALA A 10 -4.90 2.09 4.55
N VAL A 11 -4.88 1.16 5.53
CA VAL A 11 -4.72 1.50 6.95
C VAL A 11 -3.35 2.13 7.22
N PHE A 12 -2.28 1.59 6.62
CA PHE A 12 -0.94 2.17 6.73
C PHE A 12 -0.89 3.62 6.25
N LEU A 13 -1.42 3.89 5.04
CA LEU A 13 -1.46 5.22 4.44
C LEU A 13 -2.40 6.20 5.17
N ALA A 14 -3.33 5.70 5.97
CA ALA A 14 -4.21 6.52 6.80
C ALA A 14 -3.65 6.75 8.22
N SER A 15 -2.51 6.16 8.56
CA SER A 15 -1.91 6.20 9.90
C SER A 15 -0.72 7.14 9.98
N GLU A 16 -0.36 7.55 11.21
CA GLU A 16 0.83 8.35 11.52
C GLU A 16 2.14 7.70 11.02
N ALA A 17 2.15 6.38 10.80
CA ALA A 17 3.30 5.67 10.25
C ALA A 17 3.65 6.12 8.82
N SER A 18 2.74 6.83 8.15
CA SER A 18 2.90 7.34 6.78
C SER A 18 3.07 8.86 6.68
N ASP A 19 3.25 9.57 7.80
CA ASP A 19 3.26 11.05 7.85
C ASP A 19 4.29 11.72 6.92
N TYR A 20 5.35 11.00 6.55
CA TYR A 20 6.38 11.48 5.63
C TYR A 20 6.34 10.81 4.24
N ILE A 21 5.30 10.04 3.94
CA ILE A 21 5.13 9.31 2.68
C ILE A 21 4.03 10.00 1.88
N THR A 22 4.44 10.69 0.82
CA THR A 22 3.54 11.36 -0.12
C THR A 22 4.07 11.31 -1.54
N GLY A 23 3.16 11.37 -2.52
CA GLY A 23 3.50 11.31 -3.95
C GLY A 23 4.09 9.97 -4.42
N GLN A 24 4.00 8.92 -3.61
CA GLN A 24 4.51 7.58 -3.93
C GLN A 24 3.39 6.65 -4.36
N THR A 25 3.68 5.78 -5.33
CA THR A 25 2.82 4.64 -5.69
C THR A 25 3.30 3.40 -4.95
N ILE A 26 2.45 2.84 -4.08
CA ILE A 26 2.74 1.58 -3.39
C ILE A 26 2.00 0.45 -4.11
N PHE A 27 2.77 -0.52 -4.62
CA PHE A 27 2.22 -1.68 -5.31
C PHE A 27 1.91 -2.82 -4.33
N VAL A 28 0.69 -3.31 -4.40
CA VAL A 28 0.20 -4.46 -3.61
C VAL A 28 -0.29 -5.52 -4.59
N ASP A 29 0.66 -6.20 -5.21
CA ASP A 29 0.42 -7.10 -6.35
C ASP A 29 1.02 -8.50 -6.15
N GLY A 30 1.51 -8.81 -4.95
CA GLY A 30 2.15 -10.10 -4.65
C GLY A 30 3.54 -10.26 -5.28
N GLY A 31 4.19 -9.17 -5.68
CA GLY A 31 5.51 -9.20 -6.30
C GLY A 31 5.48 -9.23 -7.83
N TRP A 32 4.31 -9.02 -8.45
CA TRP A 32 4.14 -9.06 -9.91
C TRP A 32 5.06 -8.08 -10.63
N LEU A 33 5.12 -6.83 -10.18
CA LEU A 33 6.00 -5.81 -10.76
C LEU A 33 7.48 -5.96 -10.40
N SER A 34 7.84 -6.90 -9.52
CA SER A 34 9.23 -7.21 -9.17
C SER A 34 9.83 -8.33 -10.05
N SER A 35 9.10 -8.79 -11.07
CA SER A 35 9.46 -9.91 -11.95
C SER A 35 10.08 -9.45 -13.26
#